data_AF-A0A4R5H910-F1
#
_entry.id   AF-A0A4R5H910-F1
#
_cell.length_a   1.000
_cell.length_b   1.000
_cell.length_c   1.000
_cell.angle_alpha   90.00
_cell.angle_beta   90.00
_cell.angle_gamma   90.00
#
_symmetry.space_group_name_H-M   'P 1'
#
loop_
_entity.id
_entity.type
_entity.pdbx_description
1 polymer ?
#
loop_
_entity_poly.entity_id
_entity_poly.type
_entity_poly.pdbx_seq_one_letter_code
_entity_poly.pdbx_strand_id
1 'polypeptide(L)'
;MKKFIVFLILWTALSACDKPNHINPIKQYGLELSDKALGVASKSIWEVNQLLGREELYLYSGELKEAGTALVWVNQGYLSFTPTDMMFVLRECRCIVVQADAFSEWMKPYGLLGQLSDQGILSGTDVLNYFVLHELGHLTNGHEGRAINADSTIFNRETTTSKLNEEAADLFAANIIKNISNDDLDVKTLASSIQLKLGMLAFDLQGARIINNFGCSATNAPCAFHDTGDTHPNFEYRVLRVNCYMDEQNCEAFEDFKRRRESNGMFGDGILYRADGL
;
A
#
# COMPACT_ATOMS: atom_id res chain seq x y z
N MET A 1 30.02 3.21 37.40
CA MET A 1 30.50 2.76 36.07
C MET A 1 29.45 1.86 35.44
N LYS A 2 28.58 2.39 34.58
CA LYS A 2 27.57 1.61 33.86
C LYS A 2 28.03 1.45 32.41
N LYS A 3 28.21 0.20 31.98
CA LYS A 3 28.62 -0.15 30.61
C LYS A 3 27.42 0.02 29.69
N PHE A 4 27.49 0.94 28.74
CA PHE A 4 26.58 0.97 27.60
C PHE A 4 27.02 -0.09 26.60
N ILE A 5 26.15 -1.07 26.36
CA ILE A 5 26.29 -2.02 25.26
C ILE A 5 25.71 -1.30 24.05
N VAL A 6 26.57 -0.85 23.14
CA VAL A 6 26.19 -0.36 21.82
C VAL A 6 25.88 -1.60 20.98
N PHE A 7 24.62 -1.79 20.63
CA PHE A 7 24.23 -2.73 19.58
C PHE A 7 24.72 -2.15 18.25
N LEU A 8 25.90 -2.59 17.81
CA LEU A 8 26.32 -2.41 16.42
C LEU A 8 25.42 -3.31 15.57
N ILE A 9 24.39 -2.72 14.97
CA ILE A 9 23.69 -3.35 13.85
C ILE A 9 24.72 -3.36 12.71
N LEU A 10 25.34 -4.53 12.49
CA LEU A 10 26.11 -4.78 11.28
C LEU A 10 25.14 -4.65 10.10
N TRP A 11 25.13 -3.48 9.47
CA TRP A 11 24.77 -3.34 8.08
C TRP A 11 25.79 -4.18 7.30
N THR A 12 25.44 -5.41 6.98
CA THR A 12 26.05 -6.06 5.83
C THR A 12 25.72 -5.17 4.65
N ALA A 13 26.74 -4.43 4.19
CA ALA A 13 26.74 -3.84 2.88
C ALA A 13 26.48 -4.98 1.88
N LEU A 14 25.20 -5.18 1.54
CA LEU A 14 24.81 -5.78 0.28
C LEU A 14 25.56 -4.95 -0.75
N SER A 15 26.65 -5.57 -1.23
CA SER A 15 27.50 -5.00 -2.24
C SER A 15 26.60 -4.50 -3.34
N ALA A 16 26.75 -3.20 -3.60
CA ALA A 16 26.03 -2.48 -4.61
C ALA A 16 25.91 -3.33 -5.88
N CYS A 17 24.75 -3.22 -6.51
CA CYS A 17 24.51 -3.68 -7.86
C CYS A 17 25.55 -3.07 -8.82
N ASP A 18 26.74 -3.65 -8.91
CA ASP A 18 27.63 -3.52 -10.06
C ASP A 18 27.01 -4.33 -11.20
N LYS A 19 25.91 -3.82 -11.76
CA LYS A 19 25.40 -4.29 -13.03
C LYS A 19 25.58 -3.15 -14.04
N PRO A 20 26.53 -3.26 -14.99
CA PRO A 20 26.78 -2.25 -16.03
C PRO A 20 25.66 -2.18 -17.10
N ASN A 21 24.45 -2.61 -16.77
CA ASN A 21 23.26 -2.57 -17.62
C ASN A 21 22.08 -2.11 -16.77
N HIS A 22 22.08 -0.85 -16.34
CA HIS A 22 20.89 -0.22 -15.81
C HIS A 22 19.84 -0.17 -16.94
N ILE A 23 18.92 -1.14 -16.91
CA ILE A 23 17.87 -1.20 -17.93
C ILE A 23 16.96 0.01 -17.70
N ASN A 24 16.82 0.84 -18.74
CA ASN A 24 15.92 1.98 -18.71
C ASN A 24 14.46 1.44 -18.67
N PRO A 25 13.73 1.63 -17.54
CA PRO A 25 12.42 1.01 -17.36
C PRO A 25 11.39 1.52 -18.38
N ILE A 26 11.53 2.78 -18.82
CA ILE A 26 10.69 3.37 -19.86
C ILE A 26 10.86 2.61 -21.17
N LYS A 27 12.10 2.36 -21.60
CA LYS A 27 12.37 1.66 -22.86
C LYS A 27 12.03 0.17 -22.79
N GLN A 28 12.35 -0.49 -21.69
CA GLN A 28 12.12 -1.93 -21.53
C GLN A 28 10.64 -2.28 -21.50
N TYR A 29 9.84 -1.50 -20.77
CA TYR A 29 8.42 -1.78 -20.55
C TYR A 29 7.51 -0.92 -21.44
N GLY A 30 8.08 -0.11 -22.35
CA GLY A 30 7.33 0.78 -23.23
C GLY A 30 6.47 1.78 -22.47
N LEU A 31 6.99 2.31 -21.36
CA LEU A 31 6.27 3.26 -20.51
C LEU A 31 6.33 4.67 -21.10
N GLU A 32 5.35 5.50 -20.77
CA GLU A 32 5.36 6.92 -21.11
C GLU A 32 5.31 7.74 -19.82
N LEU A 33 6.26 8.67 -19.64
CA LEU A 33 6.25 9.57 -18.50
C LEU A 33 5.03 10.49 -18.55
N SER A 34 4.45 10.78 -17.39
CA SER A 34 3.32 11.69 -17.27
C SER A 34 3.78 13.04 -16.73
N ASP A 35 3.30 14.13 -17.34
CA ASP A 35 3.41 15.47 -16.78
C ASP A 35 2.22 15.82 -15.86
N LYS A 36 1.19 14.96 -15.82
CA LYS A 36 0.00 15.19 -14.99
C LYS A 36 0.35 15.07 -13.53
N ALA A 37 -0.07 16.05 -12.72
CA ALA A 37 0.08 16.03 -11.27
C ALA A 37 1.53 15.77 -10.79
N LEU A 38 2.55 16.19 -11.56
CA LEU A 38 3.96 16.08 -11.14
C LEU A 38 4.24 16.75 -9.79
N GLY A 39 3.45 17.77 -9.42
CA GLY A 39 3.50 18.38 -8.10
C GLY A 39 3.19 17.40 -6.97
N VAL A 40 2.26 16.46 -7.16
CA VAL A 40 1.94 15.39 -6.20
C VAL A 40 3.11 14.43 -6.07
N ALA A 41 3.66 13.95 -7.19
CA ALA A 41 4.81 13.04 -7.20
C ALA A 41 6.04 13.67 -6.52
N SER A 42 6.34 14.92 -6.87
CA SER A 42 7.47 15.67 -6.31
C SER A 42 7.31 15.93 -4.82
N LYS A 43 6.10 16.31 -4.38
CA LYS A 43 5.78 16.49 -2.97
C LYS A 43 5.93 15.19 -2.21
N SER A 44 5.42 14.08 -2.76
CA SER A 44 5.51 12.76 -2.13
C SER A 44 6.96 12.29 -1.97
N ILE A 45 7.80 12.46 -3.00
CA ILE A 45 9.24 12.17 -2.91
C ILE A 45 9.90 12.97 -1.79
N TRP A 46 9.61 14.27 -1.71
CA TRP A 46 10.17 15.13 -0.68
C TRP A 46 9.73 14.66 0.72
N GLU A 47 8.42 14.47 0.93
CA GLU A 47 7.84 14.03 2.20
C GLU A 47 8.37 12.66 2.65
N VAL A 48 8.43 11.69 1.74
CA VAL A 48 8.96 10.35 2.07
C VAL A 48 10.45 10.41 2.41
N ASN A 49 11.25 11.21 1.70
CA ASN A 49 12.67 11.40 2.06
C ASN A 49 12.83 12.03 3.45
N GLN A 50 11.93 12.93 3.87
CA GLN A 50 11.91 13.46 5.24
C GLN A 50 11.63 12.35 6.26
N LEU A 51 10.62 11.50 6.01
CA LEU A 51 10.29 10.37 6.89
C LEU A 51 11.44 9.36 7.01
N LEU A 52 12.20 9.15 5.94
CA LEU A 52 13.37 8.27 5.92
C LEU A 52 14.62 8.90 6.56
N GLY A 53 14.63 10.23 6.76
CA GLY A 53 15.79 10.99 7.24
C GLY A 53 16.98 10.98 6.27
N ARG A 54 16.74 10.67 4.99
CA ARG A 54 17.78 10.61 3.93
C ARG A 54 17.18 10.75 2.55
N GLU A 55 18.01 11.17 1.59
CA GLU A 55 17.64 11.14 0.16
C GLU A 55 17.70 9.70 -0.36
N GLU A 56 16.55 9.02 -0.34
CA GLU A 56 16.39 7.67 -0.88
C GLU A 56 15.65 7.70 -2.22
N LEU A 57 14.63 8.53 -2.37
CA LEU A 57 13.77 8.62 -3.54
C LEU A 57 14.12 9.81 -4.43
N TYR A 58 13.98 9.63 -5.73
CA TYR A 58 14.05 10.71 -6.71
C TYR A 58 13.07 10.50 -7.87
N LEU A 59 12.61 11.60 -8.47
CA LEU A 59 11.75 11.54 -9.65
C LEU A 59 12.58 11.13 -10.86
N TYR A 60 12.16 10.08 -11.56
CA TYR A 60 12.85 9.64 -12.77
C TYR A 60 12.63 10.60 -13.94
N SER A 61 13.72 11.02 -14.59
CA SER A 61 13.70 11.98 -15.70
C SER A 61 14.33 11.45 -17.00
N GLY A 62 14.60 10.14 -17.09
CA GLY A 62 15.19 9.51 -18.27
C GLY A 62 16.54 8.83 -18.03
N GLU A 63 17.19 9.13 -16.91
CA GLU A 63 18.44 8.50 -16.47
C GLU A 63 18.30 7.99 -15.03
N LEU A 64 18.77 6.77 -14.80
CA LEU A 64 18.83 6.18 -13.45
C LEU A 64 20.07 6.74 -12.73
N LYS A 65 19.90 7.14 -11.48
CA LYS A 65 21.02 7.47 -10.59
C LYS A 65 21.62 6.17 -10.06
N GLU A 66 22.93 6.17 -9.83
CA GLU A 66 23.63 5.02 -9.23
C GLU A 66 23.14 4.73 -7.80
N ALA A 67 22.72 5.76 -7.08
CA ALA A 67 22.19 5.67 -5.72
C ALA A 67 20.72 6.08 -5.64
N GLY A 68 19.98 5.40 -4.75
CA GLY A 68 18.58 5.68 -4.46
C GLY A 68 17.60 4.81 -5.27
N THR A 69 16.34 5.21 -5.19
CA THR A 69 15.18 4.54 -5.76
C THR A 69 14.44 5.52 -6.66
N ALA A 70 14.23 5.13 -7.91
CA ALA A 70 13.56 5.93 -8.92
C ALA A 70 12.03 5.82 -8.74
N LEU A 71 11.34 6.94 -8.58
CA LEU A 71 9.89 6.99 -8.75
C LEU A 71 9.56 7.34 -10.20
N VAL A 72 8.99 6.37 -10.93
CA VAL A 72 8.70 6.45 -12.35
C VAL A 72 7.21 6.76 -12.53
N TRP A 73 6.90 8.02 -12.78
CA TRP A 73 5.53 8.53 -12.87
C TRP A 73 5.02 8.45 -14.32
N VAL A 74 4.05 7.57 -14.60
CA VAL A 74 3.67 7.19 -15.97
C VAL A 74 2.22 7.55 -16.33
N ASN A 75 1.99 7.81 -17.63
CA ASN A 75 0.70 8.22 -18.21
C ASN A 75 -0.12 7.03 -18.73
N GLN A 76 0.21 5.81 -18.28
CA GLN A 76 -0.51 4.61 -18.68
C GLN A 76 -1.64 4.35 -17.69
N GLY A 77 -2.85 4.14 -18.24
CA GLY A 77 -4.05 3.95 -17.43
C GLY A 77 -4.02 2.63 -16.65
N TYR A 78 -3.67 1.52 -17.29
CA TYR A 78 -3.61 0.20 -16.65
C TYR A 78 -2.59 -0.71 -17.37
N LEU A 79 -1.35 -0.70 -16.90
CA LEU A 79 -0.32 -1.72 -17.16
C LEU A 79 -0.63 -3.06 -16.49
N SER A 80 -1.68 -3.08 -15.69
CA SER A 80 -2.15 -4.23 -14.94
C SER A 80 -3.63 -4.48 -15.13
N PHE A 81 -4.01 -5.75 -14.98
CA PHE A 81 -5.36 -6.28 -15.12
C PHE A 81 -6.26 -5.98 -13.91
N THR A 82 -5.72 -5.45 -12.81
CA THR A 82 -6.46 -5.20 -11.57
C THR A 82 -6.41 -3.72 -11.15
N PRO A 83 -7.53 -3.15 -10.66
CA PRO A 83 -7.58 -1.77 -10.16
C PRO A 83 -6.62 -1.47 -8.98
N THR A 84 -6.08 -2.50 -8.33
CA THR A 84 -5.14 -2.38 -7.20
C THR A 84 -3.71 -2.10 -7.62
N ASP A 85 -3.36 -2.32 -8.89
CA ASP A 85 -1.98 -2.28 -9.35
C ASP A 85 -1.59 -0.87 -9.85
N MET A 86 -2.06 0.15 -9.15
CA MET A 86 -1.71 1.55 -9.41
C MET A 86 -0.21 1.82 -9.20
N MET A 87 0.45 0.98 -8.40
CA MET A 87 1.87 1.06 -8.08
C MET A 87 2.48 -0.34 -8.06
N PHE A 88 3.76 -0.46 -8.44
CA PHE A 88 4.52 -1.70 -8.35
C PHE A 88 6.03 -1.45 -8.48
N VAL A 89 6.82 -2.43 -8.04
CA VAL A 89 8.28 -2.47 -8.21
C VAL A 89 8.71 -3.36 -9.38
N LEU A 90 9.83 -3.02 -10.04
CA LEU A 90 10.40 -3.78 -11.15
C LEU A 90 11.52 -4.74 -10.67
N ARG A 91 11.52 -6.00 -11.15
CA ARG A 91 12.42 -7.09 -10.71
C ARG A 91 13.93 -6.84 -10.90
N GLU A 92 14.34 -5.77 -11.58
CA GLU A 92 15.73 -5.58 -12.05
C GLU A 92 16.25 -4.17 -11.83
N CYS A 93 15.46 -3.29 -11.21
CA CYS A 93 15.88 -1.96 -10.85
C CYS A 93 15.24 -1.52 -9.52
N ARG A 94 15.88 -0.59 -8.81
CA ARG A 94 15.27 0.10 -7.67
C ARG A 94 14.30 1.15 -8.21
N CYS A 95 13.19 0.70 -8.80
CA CYS A 95 12.20 1.56 -9.40
C CYS A 95 10.82 1.25 -8.85
N ILE A 96 10.11 2.29 -8.44
CA ILE A 96 8.69 2.27 -8.11
C ILE A 96 7.96 2.90 -9.28
N VAL A 97 7.15 2.14 -9.99
CA VAL A 97 6.31 2.65 -11.08
C VAL A 97 4.98 3.08 -10.47
N VAL A 98 4.54 4.29 -10.80
CA VAL A 98 3.25 4.82 -10.39
C VAL A 98 2.44 5.22 -11.62
N GLN A 99 1.29 4.58 -11.79
CA GLN A 99 0.35 4.86 -12.87
C GLN A 99 -0.55 6.02 -12.46
N ALA A 100 -0.20 7.24 -12.93
CA ALA A 100 -0.81 8.47 -12.46
C ALA A 100 -2.34 8.50 -12.63
N ASP A 101 -2.82 8.04 -13.80
CA ASP A 101 -4.24 7.97 -14.11
C ASP A 101 -4.92 6.86 -13.27
N ALA A 102 -4.31 5.68 -13.13
CA ALA A 102 -4.85 4.59 -12.30
C ALA A 102 -5.02 5.03 -10.83
N PHE A 103 -3.97 5.63 -10.26
CA PHE A 103 -3.99 6.17 -8.90
C PHE A 103 -5.09 7.23 -8.74
N SER A 104 -5.20 8.14 -9.72
CA SER A 104 -6.21 9.19 -9.69
C SER A 104 -7.63 8.63 -9.76
N GLU A 105 -7.91 7.71 -10.69
CA GLU A 105 -9.21 7.04 -10.79
C GLU A 105 -9.54 6.23 -9.54
N TRP A 106 -8.56 5.52 -8.98
CA TRP A 106 -8.71 4.72 -7.77
C TRP A 106 -9.08 5.58 -6.55
N MET A 107 -8.55 6.79 -6.45
CA MET A 107 -8.84 7.71 -5.35
C MET A 107 -10.18 8.44 -5.45
N LYS A 108 -10.79 8.54 -6.65
CA LYS A 108 -12.04 9.30 -6.87
C LYS A 108 -13.21 8.85 -5.99
N PRO A 109 -13.51 7.54 -5.83
CA PRO A 109 -14.67 7.09 -5.06
C PRO A 109 -14.60 7.47 -3.58
N TYR A 110 -13.39 7.72 -3.06
CA TYR A 110 -13.15 8.00 -1.65
C TYR A 110 -13.15 9.49 -1.33
N GLY A 111 -13.41 10.38 -2.30
CA GLY A 111 -13.41 11.82 -2.07
C GLY A 111 -12.04 12.39 -1.63
N LEU A 112 -10.99 11.57 -1.62
CA LEU A 112 -9.62 11.91 -1.23
C LEU A 112 -8.88 12.74 -2.30
N LEU A 113 -9.50 12.93 -3.46
CA LEU A 113 -9.10 13.90 -4.49
C LEU A 113 -10.20 14.93 -4.72
N GLY A 114 -10.83 15.41 -3.64
CA GLY A 114 -11.91 16.39 -3.67
C GLY A 114 -11.70 17.47 -4.74
N GLN A 115 -12.76 17.71 -5.54
CA GLN A 115 -12.83 18.62 -6.69
C GLN A 115 -11.77 19.73 -6.67
N LEU A 116 -10.76 19.61 -7.54
CA LEU A 116 -9.88 20.67 -8.07
C LEU A 116 -9.67 21.91 -7.17
N SER A 117 -9.39 21.68 -5.89
CA SER A 117 -8.93 22.70 -4.97
C SER A 117 -7.60 22.22 -4.41
N ASP A 118 -6.71 23.15 -4.09
CA ASP A 118 -5.37 22.85 -3.58
C ASP A 118 -5.39 21.92 -2.34
N GLN A 119 -6.54 21.81 -1.65
CA GLN A 119 -6.78 20.90 -0.53
C GLN A 119 -6.99 19.42 -0.94
N GLY A 120 -7.56 19.14 -2.12
CA GLY A 120 -7.71 17.78 -2.65
C GLY A 120 -6.38 17.16 -3.11
N ILE A 121 -5.43 18.01 -3.53
CA ILE A 121 -4.05 17.63 -3.87
C ILE A 121 -3.29 17.18 -2.61
N LEU A 122 -3.55 17.80 -1.46
CA LEU A 122 -2.90 17.48 -0.19
C LEU A 122 -3.35 16.12 0.37
N SER A 123 -4.64 15.75 0.27
CA SER A 123 -5.11 14.44 0.77
C SER A 123 -4.67 13.26 -0.07
N GLY A 124 -4.49 13.43 -1.39
CA GLY A 124 -3.94 12.40 -2.26
C GLY A 124 -2.47 12.10 -1.96
N THR A 125 -1.70 13.12 -1.56
CA THR A 125 -0.26 12.97 -1.31
C THR A 125 0.03 12.11 -0.09
N ASP A 126 -0.71 12.27 1.01
CA ASP A 126 -0.52 11.48 2.23
C ASP A 126 -0.75 9.97 2.01
N VAL A 127 -1.81 9.62 1.25
CA VAL A 127 -2.08 8.23 0.88
C VAL A 127 -1.02 7.71 -0.09
N LEU A 128 -0.58 8.53 -1.05
CA LEU A 128 0.53 8.20 -1.92
C LEU A 128 1.82 7.93 -1.12
N ASN A 129 2.13 8.75 -0.12
CA ASN A 129 3.32 8.58 0.74
C ASN A 129 3.33 7.21 1.41
N TYR A 130 2.18 6.78 1.95
CA TYR A 130 2.05 5.44 2.50
C TYR A 130 2.34 4.35 1.45
N PHE A 131 1.73 4.45 0.26
CA PHE A 131 1.97 3.45 -0.78
C PHE A 131 3.40 3.47 -1.32
N VAL A 132 4.05 4.63 -1.40
CA VAL A 132 5.46 4.72 -1.77
C VAL A 132 6.34 4.04 -0.72
N LEU A 133 6.05 4.24 0.57
CA LEU A 133 6.74 3.53 1.65
C LEU A 133 6.50 2.01 1.58
N HIS A 134 5.29 1.59 1.22
CA HIS A 134 4.94 0.19 1.01
C HIS A 134 5.80 -0.44 -0.11
N GLU A 135 5.90 0.21 -1.28
CA GLU A 135 6.74 -0.25 -2.38
C GLU A 135 8.24 -0.25 -2.03
N LEU A 136 8.70 0.72 -1.24
CA LEU A 136 10.05 0.70 -0.66
C LEU A 136 10.26 -0.52 0.26
N GLY A 137 9.22 -0.97 0.95
CA GLY A 137 9.21 -2.20 1.74
C GLY A 137 9.46 -3.42 0.87
N HIS A 138 8.82 -3.51 -0.30
CA HIS A 138 9.10 -4.56 -1.28
C HIS A 138 10.57 -4.57 -1.72
N LEU A 139 11.12 -3.41 -2.10
CA LEU A 139 12.52 -3.28 -2.48
C LEU A 139 13.48 -3.65 -1.34
N THR A 140 13.18 -3.23 -0.11
CA THR A 140 14.02 -3.47 1.07
C THR A 140 14.05 -4.95 1.46
N ASN A 141 12.90 -5.62 1.38
CA ASN A 141 12.78 -7.04 1.72
C ASN A 141 13.13 -7.98 0.55
N GLY A 142 13.45 -7.44 -0.64
CA GLY A 142 13.91 -8.22 -1.79
C GLY A 142 12.82 -9.08 -2.43
N HIS A 143 11.56 -8.67 -2.30
CA HIS A 143 10.43 -9.37 -2.89
C HIS A 143 9.59 -8.42 -3.72
N GLU A 144 8.79 -8.94 -4.62
CA GLU A 144 8.08 -8.14 -5.59
C GLU A 144 6.70 -7.72 -5.08
N GLY A 145 6.27 -6.52 -5.46
CA GLY A 145 4.92 -6.00 -5.23
C GLY A 145 3.91 -6.38 -6.31
N ARG A 146 4.25 -7.32 -7.21
CA ARG A 146 3.31 -7.82 -8.23
C ARG A 146 3.33 -9.34 -8.29
N ALA A 147 2.17 -9.94 -8.09
CA ALA A 147 1.97 -11.34 -8.44
C ALA A 147 1.50 -11.47 -9.89
N ILE A 148 2.16 -12.33 -10.67
CA ILE A 148 1.94 -12.47 -12.11
C ILE A 148 0.56 -13.11 -12.46
N ASN A 149 -0.13 -13.72 -11.50
CA ASN A 149 -1.41 -14.40 -11.73
C ASN A 149 -2.46 -14.01 -10.67
N ALA A 150 -3.23 -12.94 -10.93
CA ALA A 150 -4.30 -12.48 -10.04
C ALA A 150 -5.71 -12.98 -10.43
N ASP A 151 -5.85 -13.69 -11.55
CA ASP A 151 -7.15 -14.14 -12.05
C ASP A 151 -7.63 -15.42 -11.36
N SER A 152 -8.03 -15.25 -10.11
CA SER A 152 -8.78 -16.24 -9.36
C SER A 152 -10.06 -15.58 -8.88
N THR A 153 -11.19 -15.96 -9.44
CA THR A 153 -12.53 -15.63 -8.92
C THR A 153 -12.84 -16.34 -7.60
N ILE A 154 -11.89 -17.13 -7.09
CA ILE A 154 -12.02 -17.89 -5.85
C ILE A 154 -11.66 -16.99 -4.67
N PHE A 155 -12.65 -16.78 -3.81
CA PHE A 155 -12.45 -16.17 -2.52
C PHE A 155 -11.68 -17.10 -1.61
N ASN A 156 -10.58 -16.64 -1.03
CA ASN A 156 -9.80 -17.45 -0.10
C ASN A 156 -9.30 -16.63 1.09
N ARG A 157 -8.85 -17.35 2.11
CA ARG A 157 -8.24 -16.80 3.34
C ARG A 157 -6.83 -17.34 3.56
N GLU A 158 -6.38 -18.22 2.67
CA GLU A 158 -5.15 -18.96 2.86
C GLU A 158 -3.96 -18.02 2.79
N THR A 159 -3.04 -18.19 3.73
CA THR A 159 -1.78 -17.46 3.71
C THR A 159 -0.92 -18.00 2.58
N THR A 160 -0.54 -17.13 1.65
CA THR A 160 0.41 -17.43 0.57
C THR A 160 1.69 -16.62 0.79
N THR A 161 2.79 -17.01 0.14
CA THR A 161 4.02 -16.22 0.16
C THR A 161 3.79 -14.79 -0.34
N SER A 162 2.94 -14.60 -1.35
CA SER A 162 2.58 -13.28 -1.86
C SER A 162 1.95 -12.43 -0.77
N LYS A 163 0.95 -12.96 -0.05
CA LYS A 163 0.28 -12.24 1.04
C LYS A 163 1.20 -11.90 2.21
N LEU A 164 2.18 -12.77 2.50
CA LEU A 164 3.21 -12.50 3.51
C LEU A 164 4.17 -11.39 3.05
N ASN A 165 4.51 -11.33 1.76
CA ASN A 165 5.32 -10.24 1.21
C ASN A 165 4.57 -8.89 1.29
N GLU A 166 3.28 -8.87 0.96
CA GLU A 166 2.42 -7.70 1.15
C GLU A 166 2.38 -7.24 2.61
N GLU A 167 2.25 -8.19 3.54
CA GLU A 167 2.29 -7.90 4.98
C GLU A 167 3.63 -7.36 5.45
N ALA A 168 4.74 -7.91 4.97
CA ALA A 168 6.07 -7.42 5.31
C ALA A 168 6.30 -5.99 4.79
N ALA A 169 5.79 -5.67 3.59
CA ALA A 169 5.84 -4.32 3.02
C ALA A 169 4.93 -3.33 3.79
N ASP A 170 3.71 -3.75 4.14
CA ASP A 170 2.80 -2.97 5.01
C ASP A 170 3.46 -2.66 6.38
N LEU A 171 4.06 -3.66 7.03
CA LEU A 171 4.74 -3.50 8.32
C LEU A 171 5.96 -2.60 8.22
N PHE A 172 6.73 -2.69 7.13
CA PHE A 172 7.84 -1.78 6.88
C PHE A 172 7.37 -0.32 6.86
N ALA A 173 6.35 -0.01 6.05
CA ALA A 173 5.80 1.33 5.94
C ALA A 173 5.24 1.84 7.28
N ALA A 174 4.45 1.01 7.95
CA ALA A 174 3.85 1.33 9.23
C ALA A 174 4.91 1.56 10.32
N ASN A 175 6.00 0.80 10.31
CA ASN A 175 7.10 0.94 11.27
C ASN A 175 7.88 2.25 11.09
N ILE A 176 8.03 2.74 9.86
CA ILE A 176 8.62 4.05 9.59
C ILE A 176 7.75 5.15 10.20
N ILE A 177 6.45 5.12 9.91
CA ILE A 177 5.49 6.13 10.41
C ILE A 177 5.39 6.10 11.94
N LYS A 178 5.27 4.90 12.53
CA LYS A 178 5.12 4.71 13.99
C LYS A 178 6.33 5.17 14.80
N ASN A 179 7.54 5.00 14.27
CA ASN A 179 8.78 5.24 15.02
C ASN A 179 9.43 6.60 14.74
N ILE A 180 8.73 7.54 14.08
CA ILE A 180 9.24 8.91 13.92
C ILE A 180 9.50 9.52 15.30
N SER A 181 10.72 10.06 15.48
CA SER A 181 11.13 10.69 16.74
C SER A 181 10.31 11.96 17.03
N ASN A 182 10.18 12.29 18.31
CA ASN A 182 9.53 13.54 18.74
C ASN A 182 10.41 14.79 18.53
N ASP A 183 11.64 14.64 18.02
CA ASP A 183 12.62 15.72 17.92
C ASP A 183 12.36 16.67 16.74
N ASP A 184 11.62 16.22 15.73
CA ASP A 184 11.24 17.03 14.56
C ASP A 184 9.70 17.11 14.45
N LEU A 185 9.15 18.29 14.75
CA LEU A 185 7.72 18.53 14.75
C LEU A 185 7.11 18.43 13.35
N ASP A 186 7.85 18.81 12.30
CA ASP A 186 7.34 18.82 10.93
C ASP A 186 7.23 17.37 10.42
N VAL A 187 8.26 16.55 10.63
CA VAL A 187 8.25 15.12 10.27
C VAL A 187 7.18 14.37 11.07
N LYS A 188 7.02 14.70 12.35
CA LYS A 188 5.95 14.14 13.19
C LYS A 188 4.55 14.52 12.69
N THR A 189 4.36 15.78 12.27
CA THR A 189 3.09 16.26 11.72
C THR A 189 2.77 15.53 10.41
N LEU A 190 3.78 15.32 9.55
CA LEU A 190 3.65 14.54 8.33
C LEU A 190 3.22 13.09 8.62
N ALA A 191 3.92 12.40 9.52
CA ALA A 191 3.57 11.03 9.92
C ALA A 191 2.14 10.93 10.47
N SER A 192 1.74 11.90 11.29
CA SER A 192 0.39 11.99 11.85
C SER A 192 -0.66 12.25 10.76
N SER A 193 -0.34 13.06 9.74
CA SER A 193 -1.22 13.31 8.59
C SER A 193 -1.46 12.03 7.79
N ILE A 194 -0.41 11.26 7.51
CA ILE A 194 -0.52 9.97 6.82
C ILE A 194 -1.41 9.01 7.61
N GLN A 195 -1.16 8.88 8.92
CA GLN A 195 -1.98 8.03 9.79
C GLN A 195 -3.46 8.45 9.78
N LEU A 196 -3.75 9.75 9.91
CA LEU A 196 -5.12 10.27 9.85
C LEU A 196 -5.79 9.95 8.51
N LYS A 197 -5.07 10.11 7.39
CA LYS A 197 -5.60 9.84 6.05
C LYS A 197 -5.83 8.36 5.79
N LEU A 198 -4.99 7.49 6.32
CA LEU A 198 -5.24 6.04 6.29
C LEU A 198 -6.44 5.66 7.16
N GLY A 199 -6.66 6.34 8.27
CA GLY A 199 -7.88 6.19 9.08
C GLY A 199 -9.15 6.58 8.32
N MET A 200 -9.13 7.73 7.63
CA MET A 200 -10.23 8.17 6.76
C MET A 200 -10.47 7.18 5.61
N LEU A 201 -9.40 6.74 4.94
CA LEU A 201 -9.50 5.73 3.87
C LEU A 201 -10.11 4.42 4.40
N ALA A 202 -9.72 3.94 5.58
CA ALA A 202 -10.32 2.75 6.17
C ALA A 202 -11.83 2.92 6.42
N PHE A 203 -12.24 4.09 6.91
CA PHE A 203 -13.66 4.42 7.11
C PHE A 203 -14.42 4.43 5.77
N ASP A 204 -13.85 5.03 4.72
CA ASP A 204 -14.48 5.09 3.41
C ASP A 204 -14.59 3.70 2.77
N LEU A 205 -13.56 2.85 2.91
CA LEU A 205 -13.60 1.45 2.47
C LEU A 205 -14.69 0.66 3.20
N GLN A 206 -14.83 0.88 4.51
CA GLN A 206 -15.87 0.26 5.32
C GLN A 206 -17.27 0.65 4.83
N GLY A 207 -17.48 1.94 4.57
CA GLY A 207 -18.72 2.48 4.01
C GLY A 207 -19.02 1.92 2.62
N ALA A 208 -18.02 1.91 1.74
CA ALA A 208 -18.14 1.34 0.40
C ALA A 208 -18.51 -0.16 0.44
N ARG A 209 -17.90 -0.95 1.33
CA ARG A 209 -18.27 -2.36 1.50
C ARG A 209 -19.73 -2.51 1.98
N ILE A 210 -20.17 -1.69 2.94
CA ILE A 210 -21.56 -1.77 3.46
C ILE A 210 -22.58 -1.39 2.39
N ILE A 211 -22.31 -0.35 1.59
CA ILE A 211 -23.24 0.13 0.56
C ILE A 211 -23.25 -0.79 -0.66
N ASN A 212 -22.07 -1.11 -1.20
CA ASN A 212 -21.94 -1.84 -2.45
C ASN A 212 -22.13 -3.36 -2.26
N ASN A 213 -21.82 -3.88 -1.08
CA ASN A 213 -21.89 -5.29 -0.75
C ASN A 213 -22.78 -5.53 0.48
N PHE A 214 -23.91 -4.81 0.60
CA PHE A 214 -24.79 -4.88 1.79
C PHE A 214 -25.14 -6.32 2.17
N GLY A 215 -25.62 -7.13 1.22
CA GLY A 215 -26.01 -8.52 1.49
C GLY A 215 -24.85 -9.38 1.98
N CYS A 216 -23.68 -9.27 1.34
CA CYS A 216 -22.47 -9.96 1.76
C CYS A 216 -21.98 -9.48 3.13
N SER A 217 -22.03 -8.18 3.37
CA SER A 217 -21.66 -7.56 4.64
C SER A 217 -22.56 -8.09 5.76
N ALA A 218 -23.89 -7.93 5.63
CA ALA A 218 -24.86 -8.33 6.65
C ALA A 218 -24.77 -9.81 7.03
N THR A 219 -24.36 -10.66 6.10
CA THR A 219 -24.27 -12.12 6.30
C THR A 219 -22.85 -12.63 6.54
N ASN A 220 -21.86 -11.74 6.69
CA ASN A 220 -20.43 -12.08 6.79
C ASN A 220 -19.95 -13.01 5.65
N ALA A 221 -20.48 -12.84 4.45
CA ALA A 221 -20.16 -13.71 3.31
C ALA A 221 -18.75 -13.42 2.74
N PRO A 222 -18.12 -14.42 2.10
CA PRO A 222 -16.78 -14.29 1.49
C PRO A 222 -16.62 -13.08 0.57
N CYS A 223 -17.65 -12.74 -0.22
CA CYS A 223 -17.64 -11.58 -1.13
C CYS A 223 -17.38 -10.22 -0.47
N ALA A 224 -17.51 -10.10 0.85
CA ALA A 224 -17.23 -8.86 1.58
C ALA A 224 -15.92 -8.91 2.39
N PHE A 225 -15.48 -10.07 2.86
CA PHE A 225 -14.41 -10.18 3.87
C PHE A 225 -13.21 -11.04 3.44
N HIS A 226 -13.32 -11.82 2.36
CA HIS A 226 -12.23 -12.67 1.89
C HIS A 226 -11.37 -11.96 0.84
N ASP A 227 -10.25 -12.58 0.50
CA ASP A 227 -9.36 -12.10 -0.55
C ASP A 227 -9.90 -12.50 -1.91
N THR A 228 -9.85 -11.59 -2.86
CA THR A 228 -10.07 -11.90 -4.28
C THR A 228 -8.74 -12.37 -4.87
N GLY A 229 -8.59 -13.68 -5.02
CA GLY A 229 -7.37 -14.29 -5.53
C GLY A 229 -6.28 -14.51 -4.47
N ASP A 230 -5.15 -15.08 -4.91
CA ASP A 230 -4.11 -15.59 -4.02
C ASP A 230 -2.99 -14.59 -3.73
N THR A 231 -3.06 -13.42 -4.35
CA THR A 231 -1.93 -12.52 -4.53
C THR A 231 -1.87 -11.43 -3.47
N HIS A 232 -3.02 -10.86 -3.11
CA HIS A 232 -3.13 -9.79 -2.16
C HIS A 232 -4.21 -10.11 -1.13
N PRO A 233 -3.97 -9.79 0.15
CA PRO A 233 -5.06 -9.74 1.10
C PRO A 233 -6.08 -8.68 0.70
N ASN A 234 -7.32 -8.84 1.16
CA ASN A 234 -8.39 -7.87 1.02
C ASN A 234 -7.89 -6.47 1.41
N PHE A 235 -8.11 -5.49 0.54
CA PHE A 235 -7.50 -4.17 0.71
C PHE A 235 -7.98 -3.46 1.99
N GLU A 236 -9.28 -3.52 2.32
CA GLU A 236 -9.80 -2.95 3.58
C GLU A 236 -9.15 -3.62 4.80
N TYR A 237 -9.00 -4.95 4.77
CA TYR A 237 -8.31 -5.69 5.83
C TYR A 237 -6.88 -5.19 6.05
N ARG A 238 -6.12 -4.94 4.96
CA ARG A 238 -4.74 -4.43 5.05
C ARG A 238 -4.67 -3.04 5.66
N VAL A 239 -5.51 -2.10 5.17
CA VAL A 239 -5.52 -0.72 5.69
C VAL A 239 -5.92 -0.69 7.16
N LEU A 240 -6.94 -1.47 7.55
CA LEU A 240 -7.35 -1.61 8.96
C LEU A 240 -6.22 -2.17 9.85
N ARG A 241 -5.54 -3.22 9.37
CA ARG A 241 -4.41 -3.83 10.09
C ARG A 241 -3.29 -2.82 10.32
N VAL A 242 -2.96 -2.05 9.30
CA VAL A 242 -1.87 -1.07 9.36
C VAL A 242 -2.22 0.09 10.28
N ASN A 243 -3.45 0.60 10.24
CA ASN A 243 -3.93 1.59 11.21
C ASN A 243 -3.82 1.09 12.65
N CYS A 244 -4.24 -0.16 12.91
CA CYS A 244 -4.10 -0.82 14.22
C CYS A 244 -2.62 -0.97 14.63
N TYR A 245 -1.73 -1.31 13.70
CA TYR A 245 -0.30 -1.44 13.99
C TYR A 245 0.35 -0.11 14.37
N MET A 246 0.00 0.98 13.67
CA MET A 246 0.51 2.33 13.94
C MET A 246 -0.01 2.86 15.28
N ASP A 247 -1.28 2.61 15.59
CA ASP A 247 -1.91 3.01 16.84
C ASP A 247 -2.88 1.93 17.36
N GLU A 248 -2.47 1.30 18.46
CA GLU A 248 -3.18 0.19 19.09
C GLU A 248 -4.57 0.60 19.60
N GLN A 249 -4.84 1.89 19.77
CA GLN A 249 -6.17 2.39 20.14
C GLN A 249 -7.18 2.25 18.99
N ASN A 250 -6.71 2.13 17.74
CA ASN A 250 -7.55 2.03 16.54
C ASN A 250 -7.76 0.58 16.05
N CYS A 251 -7.54 -0.41 16.90
CA CYS A 251 -7.64 -1.83 16.53
C CYS A 251 -9.07 -2.38 16.48
N GLU A 252 -10.07 -1.71 17.05
CA GLU A 252 -11.43 -2.26 17.16
C GLU A 252 -12.03 -2.61 15.78
N ALA A 253 -11.91 -1.71 14.80
CA ALA A 253 -12.42 -1.94 13.45
C ALA A 253 -11.69 -3.10 12.74
N PHE A 254 -10.38 -3.25 12.97
CA PHE A 254 -9.60 -4.36 12.44
C PHE A 254 -10.03 -5.69 13.06
N GLU A 255 -10.17 -5.74 14.39
CA GLU A 255 -10.61 -6.95 15.09
C GLU A 255 -12.04 -7.34 14.70
N ASP A 256 -12.93 -6.36 14.50
CA ASP A 256 -14.27 -6.65 13.96
C ASP A 256 -14.21 -7.26 12.56
N PHE A 257 -13.47 -6.65 11.64
CA PHE A 257 -13.27 -7.19 10.29
C PHE A 257 -12.72 -8.62 10.36
N LYS A 258 -11.67 -8.84 11.16
CA LYS A 258 -11.02 -10.13 11.33
C LYS A 258 -11.98 -11.20 11.85
N ARG A 259 -12.77 -10.91 12.91
CA ARG A 259 -13.80 -11.83 13.42
C ARG A 259 -14.80 -12.22 12.33
N ARG A 260 -15.25 -11.25 11.53
CA ARG A 260 -16.25 -11.48 10.47
C ARG A 260 -15.66 -12.27 9.30
N ARG A 261 -14.40 -12.00 8.95
CA ARG A 261 -13.61 -12.78 7.98
C ARG A 261 -13.37 -14.22 8.43
N GLU A 262 -13.18 -14.45 9.72
CA GLU A 262 -12.99 -15.78 10.29
C GLU A 262 -14.33 -16.52 10.47
N SER A 263 -15.43 -15.79 10.65
CA SER A 263 -16.77 -16.39 10.65
C SER A 263 -17.06 -17.01 9.28
N ASN A 264 -17.60 -18.22 9.24
CA ASN A 264 -17.99 -18.89 7.99
C ASN A 264 -19.26 -18.27 7.36
N GLY A 265 -19.57 -17.01 7.68
CA GLY A 265 -20.83 -16.37 7.34
C GLY A 265 -22.00 -16.88 8.18
N MET A 266 -23.14 -16.22 8.03
CA MET A 266 -24.43 -16.68 8.55
C MET A 266 -24.88 -18.03 7.94
N PHE A 267 -24.20 -18.47 6.88
CA PHE A 267 -24.43 -19.71 6.14
C PHE A 267 -23.43 -20.84 6.48
N GLY A 268 -22.41 -20.56 7.30
CA GLY A 268 -21.39 -21.54 7.67
C GLY A 268 -21.92 -22.70 8.50
N ASP A 269 -22.91 -22.40 9.36
CA ASP A 269 -23.61 -23.37 10.21
C ASP A 269 -25.15 -23.36 9.98
N GLY A 270 -25.65 -22.49 9.10
CA GLY A 270 -27.06 -22.14 8.98
C GLY A 270 -27.76 -22.80 7.79
N ILE A 271 -28.53 -23.86 8.05
CA ILE A 271 -29.61 -24.33 7.17
C ILE A 271 -30.65 -23.20 7.10
N LEU A 272 -30.56 -22.34 6.09
CA LEU A 272 -31.62 -21.37 5.80
C LEU A 272 -32.76 -22.11 5.09
N TYR A 273 -33.72 -22.55 5.90
CA TYR A 273 -34.97 -23.22 5.49
C TYR A 273 -34.77 -24.46 4.62
N ARG A 274 -34.85 -25.61 5.29
CA ARG A 274 -35.23 -26.86 4.65
C ARG A 274 -36.67 -26.71 4.14
N ALA A 275 -36.83 -26.62 2.82
CA ALA A 275 -38.14 -26.50 2.16
C ALA A 275 -39.06 -27.72 2.39
N ASP A 276 -38.57 -28.76 3.09
CA ASP A 276 -39.32 -29.96 3.48
C ASP A 276 -40.00 -29.88 4.86
N GLY A 277 -39.92 -28.75 5.60
CA GLY A 277 -40.82 -28.46 6.71
C GLY A 277 -40.95 -29.56 7.77
N LEU A 278 -39.83 -30.06 8.30
CA LEU A 278 -39.78 -30.91 9.49
C LEU A 278 -39.14 -30.18 10.67
#